data_AF-A0A3N1PFK6-F1
#
_entry.id   AF-A0A3N1PFK6-F1
#
_cell.length_a   1.000
_cell.length_b   1.000
_cell.length_c   1.000
_cell.angle_alpha   90.00
_cell.angle_beta   90.00
_cell.angle_gamma   90.00
#
_symmetry.space_group_name_H-M   'P 1'
#
loop_
_entity.id
_entity.type
_entity.pdbx_description
1 polymer ?
#
loop_
_entity_poly.entity_id
_entity_poly.type
_entity_poly.pdbx_seq_one_letter_code
_entity_poly.pdbx_strand_id
1 'polypeptide(L)'
;MQSSSPFSAIIDICVSPSRALNGVNHSKYWTFLPFLLYVGLPIAFFAFYFLGHDFDSIKEQFMAPLADKSPAERQNAEAFLTPHTLLVTTCLTVLVGSLVIFCLHGLYLMFATKVDDENTHGFGDWFALAVWARAPELLSSLVSFLVVAISTPLPTLADANLFSLNALLSLEPTDPWANLANTLTLFTFWGVFLSALGITLWTRIDKTRAWVIATLPYVVVYGAWAAIIFFTKG
;
A
#
# COMPACT_ATOMS: atom_id res chain seq x y z
N MET A 1 -26.85 -9.58 -4.01
CA MET A 1 -25.98 -10.59 -4.65
C MET A 1 -24.62 -10.54 -3.96
N GLN A 2 -23.98 -11.69 -3.73
CA GLN A 2 -22.66 -11.80 -3.11
C GLN A 2 -21.73 -12.62 -4.00
N SER A 3 -20.42 -12.43 -3.88
CA SER A 3 -19.42 -13.22 -4.62
C SER A 3 -19.49 -14.70 -4.21
N SER A 4 -19.15 -15.61 -5.11
CA SER A 4 -19.29 -17.07 -4.90
C SER A 4 -17.97 -17.75 -4.50
N SER A 5 -16.83 -17.10 -4.73
CA SER A 5 -15.49 -17.60 -4.41
C SER A 5 -14.50 -16.47 -4.11
N PRO A 6 -13.36 -16.72 -3.45
CA PRO A 6 -12.36 -15.68 -3.18
C PRO A 6 -11.76 -15.10 -4.48
N PHE A 7 -11.65 -15.89 -5.56
CA PHE A 7 -11.21 -15.39 -6.86
C PHE A 7 -12.23 -14.43 -7.48
N SER A 8 -13.52 -14.78 -7.43
CA SER A 8 -14.58 -13.87 -7.90
C SER A 8 -14.62 -12.59 -7.08
N ALA A 9 -14.35 -12.66 -5.77
CA ALA A 9 -14.31 -11.51 -4.88
C ALA A 9 -13.15 -10.55 -5.22
N ILE A 10 -12.00 -11.04 -5.69
CA ILE A 10 -10.89 -10.20 -6.17
C ILE A 10 -11.27 -9.41 -7.44
N ILE A 11 -12.10 -9.99 -8.31
CA ILE A 11 -12.58 -9.27 -9.49
C ILE A 11 -13.69 -8.30 -9.07
N ASP A 12 -14.68 -8.80 -8.31
CA ASP A 12 -15.83 -8.04 -7.86
C ASP A 12 -15.43 -6.84 -6.99
N ILE A 13 -14.34 -6.89 -6.19
CA ILE A 13 -13.93 -5.75 -5.37
C ILE A 13 -13.52 -4.53 -6.23
N CYS A 14 -13.11 -4.76 -7.48
CA CYS A 14 -12.78 -3.72 -8.44
C CYS A 14 -14.02 -3.24 -9.22
N VAL A 15 -14.90 -4.15 -9.64
CA VAL A 15 -16.01 -3.82 -10.57
C VAL A 15 -17.40 -3.75 -9.94
N SER A 16 -17.59 -4.36 -8.77
CA SER A 16 -18.86 -4.51 -8.06
C SER A 16 -18.61 -4.62 -6.55
N PRO A 17 -18.01 -3.59 -5.91
CA PRO A 17 -17.40 -3.70 -4.60
C PRO A 17 -18.38 -4.13 -3.51
N SER A 18 -19.64 -3.70 -3.55
CA SER A 18 -20.65 -4.15 -2.60
C SER A 18 -20.90 -5.67 -2.66
N ARG A 19 -20.80 -6.29 -3.84
CA ARG A 19 -20.94 -7.75 -4.02
C ARG A 19 -19.81 -8.50 -3.32
N ALA A 20 -18.58 -8.03 -3.51
CA ALA A 20 -17.40 -8.59 -2.85
C ALA A 20 -17.48 -8.40 -1.34
N LEU A 21 -17.72 -7.18 -0.87
CA LEU A 21 -17.77 -6.84 0.56
C LEU A 21 -18.86 -7.62 1.30
N ASN A 22 -20.02 -7.85 0.69
CA ASN A 22 -21.06 -8.71 1.29
C ASN A 22 -20.62 -10.18 1.35
N GLY A 23 -19.93 -10.69 0.32
CA GLY A 23 -19.46 -12.09 0.30
C GLY A 23 -18.35 -12.37 1.32
N VAL A 24 -17.40 -11.45 1.46
CA VAL A 24 -16.24 -11.64 2.36
C VAL A 24 -16.62 -11.47 3.84
N ASN A 25 -17.70 -10.71 4.15
CA ASN A 25 -18.19 -10.55 5.52
C ASN A 25 -18.53 -11.89 6.20
N HIS A 26 -18.96 -12.88 5.41
CA HIS A 26 -19.33 -14.20 5.90
C HIS A 26 -18.25 -15.26 5.66
N SER A 27 -17.10 -14.90 5.10
CA SER A 27 -16.10 -15.84 4.56
C SER A 27 -14.69 -15.53 5.05
N LYS A 28 -14.44 -15.68 6.36
CA LYS A 28 -13.18 -15.28 7.01
C LYS A 28 -11.91 -15.84 6.34
N TYR A 29 -11.94 -17.09 5.90
CA TYR A 29 -10.80 -17.76 5.26
C TYR A 29 -10.46 -17.19 3.88
N TRP A 30 -11.36 -16.45 3.23
CA TRP A 30 -11.07 -15.86 1.92
C TRP A 30 -9.99 -14.79 1.98
N THR A 31 -9.78 -14.17 3.15
CA THR A 31 -8.78 -13.13 3.39
C THR A 31 -7.35 -13.59 3.16
N PHE A 32 -7.06 -14.89 3.31
CA PHE A 32 -5.72 -15.41 3.06
C PHE A 32 -5.26 -15.20 1.61
N LEU A 33 -6.18 -15.31 0.64
CA LEU A 33 -5.84 -15.14 -0.77
C LEU A 33 -5.36 -13.71 -1.09
N PRO A 34 -6.14 -12.63 -0.87
CA PRO A 34 -5.66 -11.28 -1.15
C PRO A 34 -4.48 -10.90 -0.26
N PHE A 35 -4.37 -11.39 0.98
CA PHE A 35 -3.19 -11.14 1.81
C PHE A 35 -1.92 -11.74 1.22
N LEU A 36 -1.96 -13.01 0.80
CA LEU A 36 -0.82 -13.68 0.16
C LEU A 36 -0.44 -13.02 -1.17
N LEU A 37 -1.42 -12.56 -1.95
CA LEU A 37 -1.15 -11.82 -3.19
C LEU A 37 -0.54 -10.44 -2.89
N TYR A 38 -1.06 -9.75 -1.88
CA TYR A 38 -0.59 -8.43 -1.47
C TYR A 38 0.86 -8.44 -0.98
N VAL A 39 1.30 -9.53 -0.36
CA VAL A 39 2.71 -9.68 0.06
C VAL A 39 3.55 -10.32 -1.05
N GLY A 40 3.04 -11.34 -1.71
CA GLY A 40 3.78 -12.15 -2.68
C GLY A 40 4.09 -11.41 -3.98
N LEU A 41 3.16 -10.62 -4.51
CA LEU A 41 3.38 -9.87 -5.75
C LEU A 41 4.48 -8.81 -5.60
N PRO A 42 4.48 -7.94 -4.56
CA PRO A 42 5.60 -7.03 -4.35
C PRO A 42 6.92 -7.74 -4.14
N ILE A 43 6.96 -8.85 -3.38
CA ILE A 43 8.21 -9.63 -3.20
C ILE A 43 8.72 -10.15 -4.54
N ALA A 44 7.85 -10.72 -5.37
CA ALA A 44 8.22 -11.19 -6.71
C ALA A 44 8.70 -10.04 -7.59
N PHE A 45 8.05 -8.88 -7.53
CA PHE A 45 8.46 -7.67 -8.23
C PHE A 45 9.86 -7.20 -7.80
N PHE A 46 10.12 -7.09 -6.50
CA PHE A 46 11.44 -6.66 -6.01
C PHE A 46 12.55 -7.68 -6.28
N ALA A 47 12.24 -8.98 -6.24
CA ALA A 47 13.17 -10.02 -6.66
C ALA A 47 13.53 -9.87 -8.15
N PHE A 48 12.53 -9.65 -9.00
CA PHE A 48 12.74 -9.38 -10.42
C PHE A 48 13.56 -8.10 -10.66
N TYR A 49 13.28 -7.03 -9.91
CA TYR A 49 14.01 -5.77 -10.00
C TYR A 49 15.47 -5.91 -9.56
N PHE A 50 15.73 -6.38 -8.33
CA PHE A 50 17.08 -6.40 -7.74
C PHE A 50 17.98 -7.54 -8.25
N LEU A 51 17.42 -8.69 -8.65
CA LEU A 51 18.20 -9.85 -9.09
C LEU A 51 18.22 -10.01 -10.62
N GLY A 52 17.24 -9.46 -11.32
CA GLY A 52 17.07 -9.65 -12.76
C GLY A 52 17.78 -8.62 -13.64
N HIS A 53 18.35 -7.57 -13.05
CA HIS A 53 18.91 -6.42 -13.78
C HIS A 53 20.32 -6.08 -13.30
N ASP A 54 21.04 -5.29 -14.10
CA ASP A 54 22.36 -4.78 -13.72
C ASP A 54 22.28 -3.96 -12.42
N PHE A 55 23.00 -4.42 -11.42
CA PHE A 55 22.94 -3.85 -10.09
C PHE A 55 23.67 -2.52 -9.98
N ASP A 56 24.66 -2.26 -10.82
CA ASP A 56 25.38 -0.98 -10.78
C ASP A 56 24.43 0.18 -11.13
N SER A 57 23.62 0.00 -12.17
CA SER A 57 22.55 0.93 -12.55
C SER A 57 21.54 1.17 -11.41
N ILE A 58 21.16 0.11 -10.68
CA ILE A 58 20.28 0.22 -9.51
C ILE A 58 20.96 0.98 -8.38
N LYS A 59 22.22 0.64 -8.09
CA LYS A 59 23.01 1.27 -7.03
C LYS A 59 23.14 2.77 -7.26
N GLU A 60 23.39 3.20 -8.50
CA GLU A 60 23.44 4.62 -8.88
C GLU A 60 22.14 5.35 -8.52
N GLN A 61 20.98 4.74 -8.80
CA GLN A 61 19.68 5.32 -8.45
C GLN A 61 19.50 5.50 -6.93
N PHE A 62 19.92 4.52 -6.12
CA PHE A 62 19.85 4.63 -4.65
C PHE A 62 20.87 5.62 -4.08
N MET A 63 21.99 5.84 -4.78
CA MET A 63 23.05 6.76 -4.35
C MET A 63 22.78 8.20 -4.79
N ALA A 64 21.96 8.43 -5.81
CA ALA A 64 21.68 9.78 -6.33
C ALA A 64 21.19 10.78 -5.25
N PRO A 65 20.25 10.42 -4.34
CA PRO A 65 19.83 11.31 -3.25
C PRO A 65 20.92 11.63 -2.22
N LEU A 66 22.03 10.87 -2.22
CA LEU A 66 23.17 11.03 -1.31
C LEU A 66 24.33 11.80 -1.96
N ALA A 67 24.14 12.38 -3.15
CA ALA A 67 25.20 13.07 -3.88
C ALA A 67 25.89 14.16 -3.04
N ASP A 68 25.12 14.94 -2.28
CA ASP A 68 25.60 16.06 -1.45
C ASP A 68 26.04 15.64 -0.04
N LYS A 69 26.05 14.34 0.28
CA LYS A 69 26.47 13.82 1.59
C LYS A 69 27.98 13.62 1.66
N SER A 70 28.51 13.53 2.87
CA SER A 70 29.95 13.36 3.08
C SER A 70 30.45 12.03 2.48
N PRO A 71 31.74 11.95 2.08
CA PRO A 71 32.30 10.70 1.55
C PRO A 71 32.14 9.50 2.49
N ALA A 72 32.24 9.73 3.81
CA ALA A 72 32.05 8.69 4.81
C ALA A 72 30.59 8.18 4.87
N GLU A 73 29.60 9.07 4.80
CA GLU A 73 28.18 8.68 4.75
C GLU A 73 27.85 7.89 3.48
N ARG A 74 28.40 8.32 2.33
CA ARG A 74 28.21 7.63 1.05
C ARG A 74 28.83 6.24 1.07
N GLN A 75 30.06 6.11 1.53
CA GLN A 75 30.73 4.80 1.64
C GLN A 75 29.97 3.84 2.55
N ASN A 76 29.46 4.34 3.68
CA ASN A 76 28.64 3.55 4.59
C ASN A 76 27.34 3.10 3.91
N ALA A 77 26.64 4.00 3.20
CA ALA A 77 25.42 3.64 2.47
C ALA A 77 25.69 2.57 1.39
N GLU A 78 26.75 2.75 0.60
CA GLU A 78 27.15 1.82 -0.45
C GLU A 78 27.45 0.41 0.07
N ALA A 79 28.04 0.29 1.27
CA ALA A 79 28.34 -1.00 1.88
C ALA A 79 27.10 -1.86 2.16
N PHE A 80 25.92 -1.23 2.32
CA PHE A 80 24.64 -1.92 2.53
C PHE A 80 23.84 -2.11 1.23
N LEU A 81 24.20 -1.42 0.14
CA LEU A 81 23.56 -1.59 -1.17
C LEU A 81 24.13 -2.82 -1.87
N THR A 82 23.64 -3.99 -1.48
CA THR A 82 23.86 -5.24 -2.22
C THR A 82 22.50 -5.80 -2.67
N PRO A 83 22.44 -6.59 -3.77
CA PRO A 83 21.18 -7.19 -4.21
C PRO A 83 20.50 -8.00 -3.10
N HIS A 84 21.30 -8.78 -2.35
CA HIS A 84 20.80 -9.62 -1.27
C HIS A 84 20.28 -8.78 -0.10
N THR A 85 21.03 -7.77 0.35
CA THR A 85 20.60 -6.90 1.45
C THR A 85 19.30 -6.17 1.09
N LEU A 86 19.22 -5.57 -0.11
CA LEU A 86 18.03 -4.87 -0.57
C LEU A 86 16.83 -5.80 -0.68
N LEU A 87 17.00 -7.00 -1.24
CA LEU A 87 15.92 -7.96 -1.35
C LEU A 87 15.43 -8.43 0.03
N VAL A 88 16.32 -8.86 0.92
CA VAL A 88 15.93 -9.39 2.24
C VAL A 88 15.26 -8.32 3.10
N THR A 89 15.82 -7.10 3.13
CA THR A 89 15.23 -5.98 3.89
C THR A 89 13.87 -5.58 3.32
N THR A 90 13.72 -5.58 2.00
CA THR A 90 12.43 -5.29 1.34
C THR A 90 11.41 -6.39 1.62
N CYS A 91 11.78 -7.66 1.49
CA CYS A 91 10.90 -8.79 1.82
C CYS A 91 10.42 -8.74 3.27
N LEU A 92 11.33 -8.47 4.21
CA LEU A 92 11.01 -8.33 5.62
C LEU A 92 10.05 -7.15 5.86
N THR A 93 10.33 -6.01 5.23
CA THR A 93 9.50 -4.80 5.34
C THR A 93 8.11 -5.02 4.75
N VAL A 94 8.01 -5.64 3.58
CA VAL A 94 6.72 -5.95 2.95
C VAL A 94 5.93 -6.91 3.82
N LEU A 95 6.51 -8.03 4.27
CA LEU A 95 5.79 -9.02 5.05
C LEU A 95 5.38 -8.49 6.43
N VAL A 96 6.36 -8.04 7.22
CA VAL A 96 6.13 -7.60 8.61
C VAL A 96 5.40 -6.28 8.64
N GLY A 97 5.79 -5.32 7.80
CA GLY A 97 5.15 -4.01 7.72
C GLY A 97 3.68 -4.13 7.30
N SER A 98 3.36 -4.93 6.28
CA SER A 98 1.97 -5.13 5.86
C SER A 98 1.13 -5.80 6.94
N LEU A 99 1.68 -6.81 7.61
CA LEU A 99 0.98 -7.48 8.71
C LEU A 99 0.68 -6.50 9.86
N VAL A 100 1.67 -5.71 10.27
CA VAL A 100 1.48 -4.68 11.32
C VAL A 100 0.44 -3.66 10.89
N ILE A 101 0.52 -3.13 9.66
CA ILE A 101 -0.43 -2.14 9.14
C ILE A 101 -1.86 -2.70 9.12
N PHE A 102 -2.06 -3.93 8.62
CA PHE A 102 -3.39 -4.54 8.60
C PHE A 102 -3.93 -4.86 9.99
N CYS A 103 -3.07 -5.31 10.91
CA CYS A 103 -3.45 -5.50 12.31
C CYS A 103 -3.87 -4.18 12.96
N LEU A 104 -3.08 -3.12 12.80
CA LEU A 104 -3.40 -1.81 13.37
C LEU A 104 -4.68 -1.24 12.77
N HIS A 105 -4.88 -1.37 11.45
CA HIS A 105 -6.09 -0.90 10.78
C HIS A 105 -7.32 -1.73 11.23
N GLY A 106 -7.20 -3.06 11.30
CA GLY A 106 -8.27 -3.92 11.81
C GLY A 106 -8.64 -3.62 13.27
N LEU A 107 -7.65 -3.40 14.13
CA LEU A 107 -7.88 -2.99 15.52
C LEU A 107 -8.55 -1.62 15.60
N TYR A 108 -8.07 -0.65 14.81
CA TYR A 108 -8.67 0.67 14.72
C TYR A 108 -10.16 0.58 14.35
N LEU A 109 -10.50 -0.14 13.29
CA LEU A 109 -11.88 -0.30 12.83
C LEU A 109 -12.73 -1.03 13.88
N MET A 110 -12.19 -2.06 14.52
CA MET A 110 -12.88 -2.78 15.60
C MET A 110 -13.30 -1.85 16.74
N PHE A 111 -12.46 -0.89 17.12
CA PHE A 111 -12.80 0.08 18.17
C PHE A 111 -13.67 1.21 17.65
N ALA A 112 -13.34 1.78 16.49
CA ALA A 112 -14.05 2.92 15.92
C ALA A 112 -15.50 2.61 15.56
N THR A 113 -15.82 1.34 15.27
CA THR A 113 -17.17 0.89 14.93
C THR A 113 -18.01 0.44 16.13
N LYS A 114 -17.48 0.55 17.37
CA LYS A 114 -18.26 0.31 18.61
C LYS A 114 -19.32 1.38 18.89
N VAL A 115 -19.37 2.45 18.10
CA VAL A 115 -20.44 3.45 18.16
C VAL A 115 -21.79 2.88 17.72
N ASP A 116 -21.78 1.72 17.05
CA ASP A 116 -22.94 0.88 16.78
C ASP A 116 -23.02 -0.22 17.83
N ASP A 117 -23.92 -0.07 18.81
CA ASP A 117 -24.09 -1.02 19.92
C ASP A 117 -24.55 -2.42 19.45
N GLU A 118 -25.08 -2.54 18.24
CA GLU A 118 -25.51 -3.82 17.65
C GLU A 118 -24.43 -4.50 16.80
N ASN A 119 -23.27 -3.86 16.65
CA ASN A 119 -22.17 -4.41 15.88
C ASN A 119 -21.50 -5.60 16.60
N THR A 120 -21.56 -6.77 15.97
CA THR A 120 -21.00 -8.02 16.50
C THR A 120 -19.66 -8.42 15.84
N HIS A 121 -19.15 -7.63 14.89
CA HIS A 121 -17.92 -7.95 14.16
C HIS A 121 -16.68 -7.81 15.07
N GLY A 122 -15.84 -8.85 15.07
CA GLY A 122 -14.60 -8.90 15.85
C GLY A 122 -13.38 -8.47 15.05
N PHE A 123 -12.19 -8.54 15.67
CA PHE A 123 -10.92 -8.17 15.02
C PHE A 123 -10.70 -8.84 13.66
N GLY A 124 -10.98 -10.15 13.54
CA GLY A 124 -10.77 -10.89 12.29
C GLY A 124 -11.62 -10.39 11.13
N ASP A 125 -12.82 -9.86 11.41
CA ASP A 125 -13.72 -9.29 10.40
C ASP A 125 -13.16 -7.96 9.89
N TRP A 126 -12.71 -7.10 10.81
CA TRP A 126 -12.11 -5.81 10.47
C TRP A 126 -10.72 -5.92 9.84
N PHE A 127 -9.94 -6.91 10.24
CA PHE A 127 -8.70 -7.28 9.56
C PHE A 127 -8.99 -7.73 8.12
N ALA A 128 -10.03 -8.55 7.92
CA ALA A 128 -10.47 -8.94 6.58
C ALA A 128 -10.85 -7.74 5.74
N LEU A 129 -11.63 -6.78 6.28
CA LEU A 129 -11.94 -5.54 5.58
C LEU A 129 -10.68 -4.77 5.20
N ALA A 130 -9.73 -4.63 6.12
CA ALA A 130 -8.49 -3.89 5.88
C ALA A 130 -7.68 -4.48 4.73
N VAL A 131 -7.58 -5.82 4.64
CA VAL A 131 -6.91 -6.54 3.55
C VAL A 131 -7.69 -6.41 2.24
N TRP A 132 -9.00 -6.71 2.25
CA TRP A 132 -9.84 -6.66 1.05
C TRP A 132 -9.93 -5.25 0.45
N ALA A 133 -9.92 -4.23 1.28
CA ALA A 133 -9.89 -2.85 0.84
C ALA A 133 -8.57 -2.44 0.16
N ARG A 134 -7.50 -3.26 0.27
CA ARG A 134 -6.25 -3.10 -0.51
C ARG A 134 -6.16 -4.01 -1.73
N ALA A 135 -7.08 -4.96 -1.92
CA ALA A 135 -7.00 -5.90 -3.05
C ALA A 135 -6.91 -5.23 -4.44
N PRO A 136 -7.50 -4.05 -4.69
CA PRO A 136 -7.29 -3.34 -5.97
C PRO A 136 -5.83 -2.93 -6.24
N GLU A 137 -4.99 -2.76 -5.21
CA GLU A 137 -3.57 -2.40 -5.33
C GLU A 137 -2.75 -3.47 -6.06
N LEU A 138 -3.25 -4.71 -6.12
CA LEU A 138 -2.62 -5.79 -6.89
C LEU A 138 -2.46 -5.40 -8.37
N LEU A 139 -3.38 -4.58 -8.91
CA LEU A 139 -3.26 -4.04 -10.27
C LEU A 139 -2.05 -3.12 -10.42
N SER A 140 -1.74 -2.32 -9.38
CA SER A 140 -0.56 -1.45 -9.36
C SER A 140 0.71 -2.27 -9.50
N SER A 141 0.85 -3.34 -8.71
CA SER A 141 2.05 -4.20 -8.74
C SER A 141 2.25 -4.87 -10.09
N LEU A 142 1.16 -5.31 -10.74
CA LEU A 142 1.23 -5.90 -12.08
C LEU A 142 1.67 -4.88 -13.12
N VAL A 143 1.15 -3.65 -13.06
CA VAL A 143 1.56 -2.58 -13.97
C VAL A 143 3.02 -2.19 -13.73
N SER A 144 3.46 -2.02 -12.49
CA SER A 144 4.87 -1.74 -12.19
C SER A 144 5.80 -2.84 -12.71
N PHE A 145 5.40 -4.11 -12.61
CA PHE A 145 6.13 -5.22 -13.20
C PHE A 145 6.26 -5.08 -14.72
N LEU A 146 5.15 -4.80 -15.42
CA LEU A 146 5.15 -4.57 -16.86
C LEU A 146 6.05 -3.40 -17.26
N VAL A 147 5.97 -2.29 -16.54
CA VAL A 147 6.80 -1.10 -16.79
C VAL A 147 8.28 -1.44 -16.71
N VAL A 148 8.72 -2.10 -15.63
CA VAL A 148 10.13 -2.51 -15.48
C VAL A 148 10.55 -3.48 -16.59
N ALA A 149 9.69 -4.46 -16.92
CA ALA A 149 10.02 -5.51 -17.89
C ALA A 149 10.20 -5.01 -19.34
N ILE A 150 9.56 -3.89 -19.72
CA ILE A 150 9.61 -3.36 -21.09
C ILE A 150 10.47 -2.11 -21.25
N SER A 151 10.92 -1.52 -20.14
CA SER A 151 11.64 -0.24 -20.18
C SER A 151 13.14 -0.44 -20.33
N THR A 152 13.73 0.34 -21.23
CA THR A 152 15.19 0.50 -21.37
C THR A 152 15.46 1.99 -21.58
N PRO A 153 16.15 2.70 -20.65
CA PRO A 153 16.83 2.19 -19.45
C PRO A 153 15.87 1.72 -18.33
N LEU A 154 16.43 1.03 -17.33
CA LEU A 154 15.70 0.57 -16.14
C LEU A 154 15.10 1.76 -15.37
N PRO A 155 13.77 1.87 -15.22
CA PRO A 155 13.14 2.95 -14.48
C PRO A 155 13.45 2.85 -12.99
N THR A 156 13.43 3.99 -12.29
CA THR A 156 13.49 3.96 -10.83
C THR A 156 12.22 3.33 -10.24
N LEU A 157 12.28 2.90 -8.98
CA LEU A 157 11.08 2.40 -8.27
C LEU A 157 9.96 3.44 -8.19
N ALA A 158 10.31 4.73 -8.12
CA ALA A 158 9.33 5.81 -8.12
C ALA A 158 8.68 5.98 -9.51
N ASP A 159 9.47 5.91 -10.59
CA ASP A 159 8.96 6.00 -11.96
C ASP A 159 8.12 4.79 -12.36
N ALA A 160 8.41 3.62 -11.80
CA ALA A 160 7.59 2.42 -11.98
C ALA A 160 6.21 2.49 -11.28
N ASN A 161 6.01 3.46 -10.37
CA ASN A 161 4.78 3.64 -9.61
C ASN A 161 3.82 4.62 -10.30
N LEU A 162 3.27 4.20 -11.44
CA LEU A 162 2.44 5.03 -12.33
C LEU A 162 1.13 5.53 -11.71
N PHE A 163 0.66 4.91 -10.63
CA PHE A 163 -0.59 5.30 -9.96
C PHE A 163 -0.37 6.25 -8.79
N SER A 164 0.87 6.65 -8.53
CA SER A 164 1.19 7.63 -7.50
C SER A 164 0.78 9.05 -7.87
N LEU A 165 0.57 9.90 -6.86
CA LEU A 165 0.46 11.34 -7.10
C LEU A 165 1.76 11.89 -7.70
N ASN A 166 2.92 11.30 -7.39
CA ASN A 166 4.18 11.72 -7.97
C ASN A 166 4.24 11.50 -9.48
N ALA A 167 3.63 10.44 -10.01
CA ALA A 167 3.53 10.22 -11.45
C ALA A 167 2.72 11.34 -12.15
N LEU A 168 1.75 11.94 -11.45
CA LEU A 168 0.97 13.07 -11.97
C LEU A 168 1.71 14.41 -11.82
N LEU A 169 2.39 14.61 -10.71
CA LEU A 169 3.06 15.87 -10.37
C LEU A 169 4.48 15.98 -10.95
N SER A 170 5.09 14.84 -11.30
CA SER A 170 6.46 14.73 -11.82
C SER A 170 7.48 15.51 -10.98
N LEU A 171 7.39 15.38 -9.64
CA LEU A 171 8.31 16.08 -8.74
C LEU A 171 9.72 15.52 -8.91
N GLU A 172 10.71 16.40 -8.78
CA GLU A 172 12.12 16.00 -8.78
C GLU A 172 12.42 15.10 -7.57
N PRO A 173 13.36 14.13 -7.67
CA PRO A 173 13.70 13.25 -6.54
C PRO A 173 14.20 13.99 -5.28
N THR A 174 14.73 15.20 -5.45
CA THR A 174 15.21 16.07 -4.37
C THR A 174 14.08 16.87 -3.71
N ASP A 175 12.88 16.91 -4.32
CA ASP A 175 11.73 17.63 -3.79
C ASP A 175 11.30 17.02 -2.44
N PRO A 176 11.10 17.84 -1.40
CA PRO A 176 10.59 17.39 -0.09
C PRO A 176 9.33 16.53 -0.13
N TRP A 177 8.45 16.79 -1.09
CA TRP A 177 7.15 16.16 -1.25
C TRP A 177 7.20 14.91 -2.11
N ALA A 178 8.30 14.64 -2.84
CA ALA A 178 8.41 13.52 -3.78
C ALA A 178 8.07 12.17 -3.13
N ASN A 179 8.60 11.90 -1.94
CA ASN A 179 8.34 10.63 -1.23
C ASN A 179 6.88 10.49 -0.75
N LEU A 180 6.28 11.58 -0.27
CA LEU A 180 4.88 11.58 0.15
C LEU A 180 3.96 11.40 -1.07
N ALA A 181 4.21 12.15 -2.14
CA ALA A 181 3.48 12.05 -3.40
C ALA A 181 3.63 10.66 -4.04
N ASN A 182 4.79 10.02 -3.90
CA ASN A 182 5.01 8.65 -4.40
C ASN A 182 4.25 7.61 -3.57
N THR A 183 4.10 7.85 -2.26
CA THR A 183 3.38 6.94 -1.35
C THR A 183 1.86 6.99 -1.56
N LEU A 184 1.31 8.19 -1.80
CA LEU A 184 -0.11 8.37 -2.07
C LEU A 184 -0.43 7.91 -3.49
N THR A 185 -1.24 6.88 -3.63
CA THR A 185 -1.66 6.37 -4.93
C THR A 185 -3.18 6.47 -5.11
N LEU A 186 -3.64 6.35 -6.36
CA LEU A 186 -5.07 6.18 -6.68
C LEU A 186 -5.72 5.13 -5.76
N PHE A 187 -5.01 4.04 -5.48
CA PHE A 187 -5.52 2.96 -4.68
C PHE A 187 -5.57 3.24 -3.18
N THR A 188 -4.78 4.19 -2.67
CA THR A 188 -4.95 4.70 -1.31
C THR A 188 -6.36 5.30 -1.14
N PHE A 189 -6.78 6.14 -2.07
CA PHE A 189 -8.12 6.76 -2.07
C PHE A 189 -9.22 5.73 -2.30
N TRP A 190 -9.01 4.82 -3.25
CA TRP A 190 -9.92 3.71 -3.49
C TRP A 190 -10.07 2.82 -2.25
N GLY A 191 -8.98 2.65 -1.52
CA GLY A 191 -8.95 1.90 -0.29
C GLY A 191 -9.77 2.54 0.82
N VAL A 192 -9.68 3.87 0.99
CA VAL A 192 -10.54 4.62 1.91
C VAL A 192 -12.02 4.42 1.55
N PHE A 193 -12.35 4.53 0.25
CA PHE A 193 -13.70 4.30 -0.25
C PHE A 193 -14.20 2.88 0.10
N LEU A 194 -13.41 1.85 -0.13
CA LEU A 194 -13.79 0.46 0.18
C LEU A 194 -13.94 0.22 1.68
N SER A 195 -13.09 0.82 2.51
CA SER A 195 -13.23 0.77 3.97
C SER A 195 -14.53 1.46 4.42
N ALA A 196 -14.85 2.65 3.90
CA ALA A 196 -16.10 3.35 4.22
C ALA A 196 -17.35 2.56 3.76
N LEU A 197 -17.28 1.97 2.57
CA LEU A 197 -18.33 1.12 2.03
C LEU A 197 -18.52 -0.14 2.88
N GLY A 198 -17.44 -0.80 3.29
CA GLY A 198 -17.49 -1.97 4.17
C GLY A 198 -18.15 -1.66 5.50
N ILE A 199 -17.74 -0.57 6.16
CA ILE A 199 -18.36 -0.11 7.41
C ILE A 199 -19.87 0.12 7.20
N THR A 200 -20.25 0.83 6.13
CA THR A 200 -21.66 1.12 5.82
C THR A 200 -22.48 -0.15 5.55
N LEU A 201 -21.88 -1.18 4.95
CA LEU A 201 -22.57 -2.43 4.61
C LEU A 201 -22.68 -3.37 5.81
N TRP A 202 -21.69 -3.38 6.70
CA TRP A 202 -21.59 -4.37 7.77
C TRP A 202 -22.16 -3.88 9.11
N THR A 203 -22.39 -2.57 9.24
CA THR A 203 -22.87 -1.95 10.49
C THR A 203 -24.10 -1.09 10.23
N ARG A 204 -24.71 -0.56 11.29
CA ARG A 204 -25.78 0.44 11.23
C ARG A 204 -25.26 1.88 11.23
N ILE A 205 -23.95 2.07 11.11
CA ILE A 205 -23.33 3.40 11.07
C ILE A 205 -23.75 4.11 9.78
N ASP A 206 -24.22 5.36 9.91
CA ASP A 206 -24.58 6.16 8.76
C ASP A 206 -23.37 6.48 7.87
N LYS A 207 -23.64 6.77 6.59
CA LYS A 207 -22.58 6.99 5.58
C LYS A 207 -21.57 8.06 6.00
N THR A 208 -22.01 9.14 6.61
CA THR A 208 -21.12 10.26 6.97
C THR A 208 -20.12 9.81 8.02
N ARG A 209 -20.58 9.14 9.07
CA ARG A 209 -19.70 8.59 10.12
C ARG A 209 -18.79 7.50 9.57
N ALA A 210 -19.28 6.63 8.68
CA ALA A 210 -18.46 5.60 8.04
C ALA A 210 -17.29 6.20 7.25
N TRP A 211 -17.52 7.28 6.50
CA TRP A 211 -16.46 8.01 5.79
C TRP A 211 -15.46 8.66 6.74
N VAL A 212 -15.93 9.29 7.82
CA VAL A 212 -15.04 9.88 8.85
C VAL A 212 -14.15 8.80 9.46
N ILE A 213 -14.71 7.67 9.87
CA ILE A 213 -13.96 6.53 10.42
C ILE A 213 -12.94 6.02 9.40
N ALA A 214 -13.36 5.74 8.16
CA ALA A 214 -12.47 5.19 7.15
C ALA A 214 -11.31 6.13 6.77
N THR A 215 -11.55 7.44 6.78
CA THR A 215 -10.57 8.45 6.33
C THR A 215 -9.59 8.85 7.42
N LEU A 216 -10.00 8.78 8.70
CA LEU A 216 -9.23 9.29 9.83
C LEU A 216 -7.80 8.75 9.93
N PRO A 217 -7.53 7.43 9.80
CA PRO A 217 -6.15 6.93 9.89
C PRO A 217 -5.22 7.54 8.84
N TYR A 218 -5.72 7.70 7.62
CA TYR A 218 -4.96 8.24 6.50
C TYR A 218 -4.68 9.73 6.68
N VAL A 219 -5.66 10.51 7.14
CA VAL A 219 -5.47 11.94 7.45
C VAL A 219 -4.48 12.13 8.58
N VAL A 220 -4.55 11.30 9.63
CA VAL A 220 -3.59 11.39 10.74
C VAL A 220 -2.17 11.09 10.26
N VAL A 221 -1.97 9.98 9.54
CA VAL A 221 -0.62 9.56 9.11
C VAL A 221 -0.05 10.50 8.05
N TYR A 222 -0.76 10.73 6.94
CA TYR A 222 -0.24 11.52 5.84
C TYR A 222 -0.33 13.03 6.10
N GLY A 223 -1.32 13.48 6.89
CA GLY A 223 -1.40 14.87 7.34
C GLY A 223 -0.27 15.22 8.30
N ALA A 224 0.09 14.32 9.23
CA ALA A 224 1.25 14.53 10.09
C ALA A 224 2.56 14.56 9.28
N TRP A 225 2.73 13.67 8.30
CA TRP A 225 3.90 13.70 7.42
C TRP A 225 3.96 15.01 6.61
N ALA A 226 2.84 15.43 5.99
CA ALA A 226 2.75 16.70 5.28
C ALA A 226 3.09 17.90 6.18
N ALA A 227 2.59 17.91 7.43
CA ALA A 227 2.91 18.95 8.41
C ALA A 227 4.41 18.97 8.75
N ILE A 228 5.04 17.81 8.94
CA ILE A 228 6.49 17.73 9.18
C ILE A 228 7.26 18.32 8.00
N ILE A 229 6.90 17.99 6.76
CA ILE A 229 7.55 18.56 5.57
C ILE A 229 7.41 20.09 5.59
N PHE A 230 6.19 20.59 5.81
CA PHE A 230 5.90 22.02 5.83
C PHE A 230 6.71 22.77 6.91
N PHE A 231 6.83 22.24 8.13
CA PHE A 231 7.56 22.91 9.22
C PHE A 231 9.08 22.72 9.18
N THR A 232 9.60 21.72 8.46
CA THR A 232 11.04 21.47 8.38
C THR A 232 11.69 22.06 7.13
N LYS A 233 10.91 22.35 6.09
CA LYS A 233 11.42 22.82 4.80
C LYS A 233 10.64 24.01 4.19
N GLY A 234 9.63 24.53 4.88
CA GLY A 234 9.05 25.84 4.61
C GLY A 234 9.82 26.94 5.31
#